data_AF-A0AAW4MTZ4-F1
#
_entry.id   AF-A0AAW4MTZ4-F1
#
_cell.length_a   1.000
_cell.length_b   1.000
_cell.length_c   1.000
_cell.angle_alpha   90.00
_cell.angle_beta   90.00
_cell.angle_gamma   90.00
#
_symmetry.space_group_name_H-M   'P 1'
#
loop_
_entity.id
_entity.type
_entity.pdbx_description
1 polymer ?
#
loop_
_entity_poly.entity_id
_entity_poly.type
_entity_poly.pdbx_seq_one_letter_code
_entity_poly.pdbx_strand_id
1 'polypeptide(L)'
;MITDKEHKRHLKQFHKFSDRHILAVETDMSSSDIQKVVKFSNKIRKAGNELVGLMRKNYDQLMRTKRYRKLLFLYGNSKDKAKRKTYAKQLNEMQKAYNITWEYCRTSMIPIGKKYGVDAVFALTKAEDIWRGMEKCLYGNGNVLHFSKYGDLPCIRAKQMNRGIPISVTDNKLHFKLGRMVFGIQINDRFQQDEVDAVLSYLAESDILDDRAVNTLIKGGYCINTYRPCYATLVPRMIRGKYRVYLHLTIEGKAK
;
A
#
# COMPACT_ATOMS: atom_id res chain seq x y z
N MET A 1 -0.58 19.40 -31.60
CA MET A 1 0.08 19.26 -30.27
C MET A 1 -0.98 18.86 -29.26
N ILE A 2 -0.72 17.84 -28.45
CA ILE A 2 -1.64 17.43 -27.37
C ILE A 2 -1.62 18.51 -26.29
N THR A 3 -2.78 18.86 -25.73
CA THR A 3 -2.84 19.86 -24.65
C THR A 3 -2.21 19.30 -23.36
N ASP A 4 -1.66 20.15 -22.48
CA ASP A 4 -1.10 19.70 -21.18
C ASP A 4 -2.10 18.89 -20.35
N LYS A 5 -3.39 19.26 -20.40
CA LYS A 5 -4.47 18.53 -19.73
C LYS A 5 -4.67 17.13 -20.29
N GLU A 6 -4.64 16.98 -21.61
CA GLU A 6 -4.73 15.68 -22.27
C GLU A 6 -3.47 14.86 -22.03
N HIS A 7 -2.29 15.47 -22.05
CA HIS A 7 -1.03 14.80 -21.72
C HIS A 7 -1.10 14.18 -20.32
N LYS A 8 -1.45 14.97 -19.30
CA LYS A 8 -1.65 14.49 -17.91
C LYS A 8 -2.69 13.38 -17.79
N ARG A 9 -3.73 13.39 -18.63
CA ARG A 9 -4.74 12.32 -18.66
C ARG A 9 -4.15 11.01 -19.21
N HIS A 10 -3.44 11.08 -20.33
CA HIS A 10 -2.80 9.90 -20.92
C HIS A 10 -1.68 9.37 -20.03
N LEU A 11 -0.90 10.23 -19.38
CA LEU A 11 0.12 9.81 -18.42
C LEU A 11 -0.48 9.07 -17.22
N LYS A 12 -1.62 9.55 -16.70
CA LYS A 12 -2.36 8.81 -15.65
C LYS A 12 -2.88 7.45 -16.13
N GLN A 13 -3.30 7.35 -17.39
CA GLN A 13 -3.71 6.08 -17.98
C GLN A 13 -2.49 5.15 -18.13
N PHE A 14 -1.37 5.67 -18.62
CA PHE A 14 -0.11 4.94 -18.72
C PHE A 14 0.29 4.33 -17.37
N HIS A 15 0.37 5.14 -16.31
CA HIS A 15 0.73 4.64 -14.98
C HIS A 15 -0.25 3.63 -14.39
N LYS A 16 -1.49 3.60 -14.89
CA LYS A 16 -2.51 2.63 -14.46
C LYS A 16 -2.33 1.28 -15.14
N PHE A 17 -1.89 1.27 -16.40
CA PHE A 17 -1.73 0.06 -17.20
C PHE A 17 -0.32 -0.51 -17.18
N SER A 18 0.67 0.31 -16.83
CA SER A 18 2.07 -0.11 -16.75
C SER A 18 2.27 -1.24 -15.74
N ASP A 19 3.07 -2.22 -16.16
CA ASP A 19 3.58 -3.25 -15.26
C ASP A 19 4.41 -2.62 -14.14
N ARG A 20 4.54 -3.32 -13.01
CA ARG A 20 5.39 -2.88 -11.92
C ARG A 20 6.10 -4.07 -11.31
N HIS A 21 7.35 -3.86 -10.92
CA HIS A 21 8.12 -4.84 -10.18
C HIS A 21 8.71 -4.21 -8.91
N ILE A 22 9.33 -5.05 -8.07
CA ILE A 22 9.91 -4.62 -6.80
C ILE A 22 11.39 -4.94 -6.81
N LEU A 23 12.20 -3.90 -6.64
CA LEU A 23 13.60 -4.03 -6.28
C LEU A 23 13.71 -4.11 -4.76
N ALA A 24 14.26 -5.21 -4.22
CA ALA A 24 14.45 -5.42 -2.79
C ALA A 24 15.94 -5.39 -2.43
N VAL A 25 16.34 -4.39 -1.64
CA VAL A 25 17.76 -4.11 -1.31
C VAL A 25 17.89 -3.84 0.19
N GLU A 26 19.01 -4.23 0.80
CA GLU A 26 19.28 -3.92 2.21
C GLU A 26 19.61 -2.42 2.36
N THR A 27 19.20 -1.79 3.46
CA THR A 27 19.57 -0.39 3.73
C THR A 27 20.96 -0.29 4.35
N ASP A 28 21.62 0.87 4.20
CA ASP A 28 22.89 1.16 4.86
C ASP A 28 22.75 1.67 6.31
N MET A 29 21.55 1.51 6.89
CA MET A 29 21.21 2.07 8.20
C MET A 29 22.12 1.55 9.32
N SER A 30 22.47 2.45 10.24
CA SER A 30 23.13 2.08 11.49
C SER A 30 22.25 1.15 12.34
N SER A 31 22.87 0.38 13.23
CA SER A 31 22.12 -0.48 14.17
C SER A 31 21.13 0.32 15.05
N SER A 32 21.48 1.56 15.40
CA SER A 32 20.59 2.46 16.15
C SER A 32 19.37 2.85 15.33
N ASP A 33 19.55 3.15 14.04
CA ASP A 33 18.46 3.53 13.15
C ASP A 33 17.55 2.35 12.82
N ILE A 34 18.12 1.16 12.60
CA ILE A 34 17.35 -0.08 12.45
C ILE A 34 16.43 -0.30 13.67
N GLN A 35 16.92 -0.09 14.89
CA GLN A 35 16.08 -0.21 16.09
C GLN A 35 14.95 0.82 16.13
N LYS A 36 15.18 2.06 15.67
CA LYS A 36 14.13 3.08 15.56
C LYS A 36 13.06 2.65 14.56
N VAL A 37 13.45 2.11 13.40
CA VAL A 37 12.54 1.57 12.39
C VAL A 37 11.70 0.41 12.95
N VAL A 38 12.34 -0.54 13.66
CA VAL A 38 11.65 -1.66 14.32
C VAL A 38 10.64 -1.18 15.37
N LYS A 39 11.04 -0.23 16.22
CA LYS A 39 10.14 0.37 17.22
C LYS A 39 8.95 1.05 16.54
N PHE A 40 9.18 1.76 15.43
CA PHE A 40 8.13 2.42 14.66
C PHE A 40 7.17 1.41 14.01
N SER A 41 7.69 0.36 13.37
CA SER A 41 6.89 -0.73 12.83
C SER A 41 6.01 -1.39 13.91
N ASN A 42 6.55 -1.62 15.12
CA ASN A 42 5.78 -2.16 16.23
C ASN A 42 4.66 -1.20 16.71
N LYS A 43 4.86 0.12 16.63
CA LYS A 43 3.78 1.10 16.89
C LYS A 43 2.65 0.97 15.86
N ILE A 44 2.99 0.85 14.57
CA ILE A 44 2.02 0.60 13.49
C ILE A 44 1.26 -0.71 13.74
N ARG A 45 1.94 -1.75 14.20
CA ARG A 45 1.32 -3.03 14.56
C ARG A 45 0.29 -2.87 15.67
N LYS A 46 0.63 -2.17 16.75
CA LYS A 46 -0.27 -1.92 17.89
C LYS A 46 -1.50 -1.10 17.45
N ALA A 47 -1.28 -0.02 16.70
CA ALA A 47 -2.35 0.78 16.11
C ALA A 47 -3.27 -0.07 15.21
N GLY A 48 -2.68 -0.89 14.35
CA GLY A 48 -3.43 -1.78 13.48
C GLY A 48 -4.25 -2.82 14.26
N ASN A 49 -3.70 -3.40 15.33
CA ASN A 49 -4.43 -4.37 16.14
C ASN A 49 -5.61 -3.75 16.89
N GLU A 50 -5.48 -2.50 17.37
CA GLU A 50 -6.60 -1.78 17.98
C GLU A 50 -7.75 -1.57 16.97
N LEU A 51 -7.41 -1.12 15.76
CA LEU A 51 -8.40 -0.97 14.69
C LEU A 51 -9.01 -2.31 14.26
N VAL A 52 -8.21 -3.38 14.16
CA VAL A 52 -8.71 -4.74 13.90
C VAL A 52 -9.71 -5.16 14.98
N GLY A 53 -9.41 -4.92 16.25
CA GLY A 53 -10.31 -5.24 17.35
C GLY A 53 -11.66 -4.53 17.23
N LEU A 54 -11.63 -3.22 16.90
CA LEU A 54 -12.83 -2.42 16.67
C LEU A 54 -13.66 -2.95 15.49
N MET A 55 -13.03 -3.11 14.33
CA MET A 55 -13.70 -3.57 13.11
C MET A 55 -14.24 -4.99 13.24
N ARG A 56 -13.48 -5.89 13.89
CA ARG A 56 -13.89 -7.26 14.17
C ARG A 56 -15.09 -7.32 15.11
N LYS A 57 -15.11 -6.52 16.18
CA LYS A 57 -16.26 -6.45 17.10
C LYS A 57 -17.55 -6.08 16.36
N ASN A 58 -17.48 -5.07 15.49
CA ASN A 58 -18.61 -4.62 14.69
C ASN A 58 -19.07 -5.70 13.69
N TYR A 59 -18.12 -6.36 13.04
CA TYR A 59 -18.40 -7.48 12.13
C TYR A 59 -19.04 -8.67 12.83
N ASP A 60 -18.49 -9.10 13.96
CA ASP A 60 -19.02 -10.22 14.75
C ASP A 60 -20.45 -9.92 15.23
N GLN A 61 -20.74 -8.66 15.58
CA GLN A 61 -22.11 -8.22 15.90
C GLN A 61 -23.05 -8.31 14.69
N LEU A 62 -22.63 -7.81 13.52
CA LEU A 62 -23.44 -7.89 12.30
C LEU A 62 -23.75 -9.35 11.93
N MET A 63 -22.76 -10.24 12.01
CA MET A 63 -22.92 -11.66 11.65
C MET A 63 -23.84 -12.42 12.61
N ARG A 64 -23.95 -12.00 13.88
CA ARG A 64 -24.91 -12.58 14.83
C ARG A 64 -26.36 -12.26 14.46
N THR A 65 -26.62 -11.14 13.79
CA THR A 65 -27.96 -10.67 13.46
C THR A 65 -28.69 -11.63 12.52
N LYS A 66 -29.80 -12.21 13.00
CA LYS A 66 -30.62 -13.18 12.24
C LYS A 66 -31.08 -12.63 10.90
N ARG A 67 -31.47 -11.35 10.86
CA ARG A 67 -31.86 -10.64 9.63
C ARG A 67 -30.72 -10.62 8.61
N TYR A 68 -29.50 -10.29 9.03
CA TYR A 68 -28.35 -10.23 8.14
C TYR A 68 -28.04 -11.60 7.54
N ARG A 69 -27.99 -12.65 8.37
CA ARG A 69 -27.78 -14.03 7.91
C ARG A 69 -28.85 -14.50 6.92
N LYS A 70 -30.13 -14.15 7.16
CA LYS A 70 -31.23 -14.46 6.23
C LYS A 70 -31.05 -13.72 4.90
N LEU A 71 -30.70 -12.43 4.92
CA LEU A 71 -30.46 -11.65 3.70
C LEU A 71 -29.27 -12.20 2.91
N LEU A 72 -28.20 -12.62 3.59
CA LEU A 72 -27.03 -13.21 2.96
C LEU A 72 -27.37 -14.53 2.27
N PHE A 73 -28.16 -15.39 2.93
CA PHE A 73 -28.67 -16.63 2.35
C PHE A 73 -29.55 -16.37 1.11
N LEU A 74 -30.48 -15.40 1.18
CA LEU A 74 -31.33 -15.03 0.05
C LEU A 74 -30.52 -14.46 -1.13
N TYR A 75 -29.52 -13.63 -0.85
CA TYR A 75 -28.62 -13.08 -1.86
C TYR A 75 -27.82 -14.18 -2.58
N GLY A 76 -27.31 -15.15 -1.82
CA GLY A 76 -26.57 -16.30 -2.35
C GLY A 76 -27.42 -17.17 -3.27
N ASN A 77 -28.66 -17.49 -2.86
CA ASN A 77 -29.53 -18.44 -3.55
C ASN A 77 -30.42 -17.84 -4.66
N SER A 78 -30.58 -16.53 -4.71
CA SER A 78 -31.42 -15.88 -5.74
C SER A 78 -30.73 -15.88 -7.10
N LYS A 79 -31.34 -16.53 -8.10
CA LYS A 79 -30.93 -16.41 -9.52
C LYS A 79 -31.41 -15.11 -10.18
N ASP A 80 -32.48 -14.52 -9.63
CA ASP A 80 -33.06 -13.27 -10.12
C ASP A 80 -32.16 -12.07 -9.79
N LYS A 81 -31.74 -11.36 -10.85
CA LYS A 81 -30.86 -10.19 -10.78
C LYS A 81 -31.51 -9.01 -10.07
N ALA A 82 -32.81 -8.78 -10.25
CA ALA A 82 -33.52 -7.67 -9.61
C ALA A 82 -33.62 -7.90 -8.10
N LYS A 83 -33.99 -9.10 -7.67
CA LYS A 83 -34.03 -9.48 -6.25
C LYS A 83 -32.65 -9.42 -5.60
N ARG A 84 -31.61 -9.93 -6.28
CA ARG A 84 -30.22 -9.81 -5.80
C ARG A 84 -29.79 -8.37 -5.58
N LYS A 85 -30.14 -7.45 -6.49
CA LYS A 85 -29.84 -6.02 -6.34
C LYS A 85 -30.53 -5.44 -5.11
N THR A 86 -31.77 -5.81 -4.85
CA THR A 86 -32.52 -5.38 -3.67
C THR A 86 -31.89 -5.90 -2.38
N TYR A 87 -31.53 -7.19 -2.31
CA TYR A 87 -30.85 -7.76 -1.14
C TYR A 87 -29.48 -7.12 -0.90
N ALA A 88 -28.70 -6.85 -1.96
CA ALA A 88 -27.41 -6.16 -1.84
C ALA A 88 -27.55 -4.76 -1.24
N LYS A 89 -28.59 -4.00 -1.62
CA LYS A 89 -28.86 -2.69 -1.00
C LYS A 89 -29.14 -2.83 0.51
N GLN A 90 -29.99 -3.77 0.90
CA GLN A 90 -30.30 -4.01 2.31
C GLN A 90 -29.07 -4.48 3.11
N LEU A 91 -28.23 -5.35 2.53
CA LEU A 91 -26.98 -5.78 3.15
C LEU A 91 -26.05 -4.58 3.37
N ASN A 92 -25.90 -3.70 2.38
CA ASN A 92 -25.08 -2.49 2.49
C ASN A 92 -25.62 -1.51 3.55
N GLU A 93 -26.94 -1.34 3.65
CA GLU A 93 -27.56 -0.54 4.70
C GLU A 93 -27.27 -1.10 6.09
N MET A 94 -27.36 -2.41 6.25
CA MET A 94 -27.02 -3.07 7.52
C MET A 94 -25.53 -2.92 7.84
N GLN A 95 -24.63 -3.09 6.86
CA GLN A 95 -23.20 -2.86 7.08
C GLN A 95 -22.91 -1.43 7.56
N LYS A 96 -23.58 -0.42 6.97
CA LYS A 96 -23.50 0.98 7.43
C LYS A 96 -23.98 1.14 8.87
N ALA A 97 -25.13 0.56 9.22
CA ALA A 97 -25.68 0.65 10.56
C ALA A 97 -24.77 0.05 11.64
N TYR A 98 -23.96 -0.96 11.28
CA TYR A 98 -22.98 -1.58 12.17
C TYR A 98 -21.58 -0.97 12.02
N ASN A 99 -21.43 0.18 11.35
CA ASN A 99 -20.14 0.85 11.16
C ASN A 99 -19.10 0.01 10.41
N ILE A 100 -19.53 -0.87 9.52
CA ILE A 100 -18.63 -1.67 8.66
C ILE A 100 -18.53 -0.96 7.32
N THR A 101 -17.81 0.15 7.31
CA THR A 101 -17.55 0.93 6.11
C THR A 101 -16.09 1.36 6.05
N TRP A 102 -15.60 1.62 4.84
CA TRP A 102 -14.28 2.20 4.67
C TRP A 102 -14.15 3.52 5.43
N GLU A 103 -15.18 4.36 5.39
CA GLU A 103 -15.14 5.66 6.04
C GLU A 103 -15.00 5.54 7.55
N TYR A 104 -15.74 4.63 8.18
CA TYR A 104 -15.60 4.37 9.61
C TYR A 104 -14.21 3.80 9.97
N CYS A 105 -13.70 2.86 9.16
CA CYS A 105 -12.36 2.30 9.33
C CYS A 105 -11.29 3.40 9.28
N ARG A 106 -11.40 4.30 8.29
CA ARG A 106 -10.49 5.43 8.07
C ARG A 106 -10.55 6.44 9.20
N THR A 107 -11.76 6.89 9.58
CA THR A 107 -11.92 7.91 10.63
C THR A 107 -11.52 7.38 12.00
N SER A 108 -11.81 6.12 12.30
CA SER A 108 -11.38 5.46 13.54
C SER A 108 -9.86 5.34 13.65
N MET A 109 -9.15 5.19 12.52
CA MET A 109 -7.69 5.12 12.52
C MET A 109 -7.02 6.45 12.91
N ILE A 110 -7.66 7.60 12.70
CA ILE A 110 -7.07 8.92 12.99
C ILE A 110 -6.70 9.07 14.48
N PRO A 111 -7.62 8.91 15.44
CA PRO A 111 -7.28 8.99 16.86
C PRO A 111 -6.34 7.85 17.30
N ILE A 112 -6.48 6.65 16.74
CA ILE A 112 -5.60 5.51 17.06
C ILE A 112 -4.15 5.80 16.62
N GLY A 113 -3.96 6.34 15.42
CA GLY A 113 -2.65 6.73 14.91
C GLY A 113 -1.98 7.76 15.80
N LYS A 114 -2.72 8.79 16.23
CA LYS A 114 -2.24 9.80 17.19
C LYS A 114 -1.84 9.18 18.53
N LYS A 115 -2.67 8.29 19.09
CA LYS A 115 -2.39 7.57 20.35
C LYS A 115 -1.07 6.82 20.33
N TYR A 116 -0.70 6.21 19.19
CA TYR A 116 0.55 5.45 19.05
C TYR A 116 1.71 6.25 18.47
N GLY A 117 1.51 7.53 18.11
CA GLY A 117 2.52 8.35 17.44
C GLY A 117 2.91 7.82 16.07
N VAL A 118 1.91 7.43 15.27
CA VAL A 118 2.06 6.98 13.88
C VAL A 118 1.58 8.10 12.96
N ASP A 119 2.43 8.53 12.02
CA ASP A 119 2.05 9.58 11.07
C ASP A 119 0.87 9.16 10.20
N ALA A 120 0.08 10.16 9.79
CA ALA A 120 -1.17 9.96 9.06
C ALA A 120 -1.01 9.13 7.78
N VAL A 121 0.13 9.25 7.07
CA VAL A 121 0.43 8.50 5.84
C VAL A 121 0.50 6.98 6.11
N PHE A 122 1.19 6.59 7.18
CA PHE A 122 1.36 5.19 7.56
C PHE A 122 0.09 4.63 8.22
N ALA A 123 -0.59 5.45 9.02
CA ALA A 123 -1.86 5.11 9.63
C ALA A 123 -2.93 4.82 8.55
N LEU A 124 -3.05 5.70 7.55
CA LEU A 124 -3.96 5.51 6.42
C LEU A 124 -3.65 4.22 5.66
N THR A 125 -2.37 3.99 5.32
CA THR A 125 -1.96 2.77 4.60
C THR A 125 -2.31 1.51 5.40
N LYS A 126 -2.12 1.54 6.73
CA LYS A 126 -2.48 0.41 7.60
C LYS A 126 -4.00 0.21 7.69
N ALA A 127 -4.79 1.28 7.70
CA ALA A 127 -6.25 1.19 7.65
C ALA A 127 -6.73 0.58 6.33
N GLU A 128 -6.14 0.95 5.19
CA GLU A 128 -6.46 0.36 3.89
C GLU A 128 -6.17 -1.15 3.87
N ASP A 129 -5.04 -1.59 4.41
CA ASP A 129 -4.71 -3.03 4.50
C ASP A 129 -5.73 -3.78 5.37
N ILE A 130 -6.18 -3.18 6.48
CA ILE A 130 -7.21 -3.75 7.35
C ILE A 130 -8.57 -3.79 6.67
N TRP A 131 -8.94 -2.72 5.96
CA TRP A 131 -10.18 -2.65 5.19
C TRP A 131 -10.22 -3.69 4.08
N ARG A 132 -9.11 -3.91 3.36
CA ARG A 132 -9.00 -5.01 2.39
C ARG A 132 -9.21 -6.38 3.03
N GLY A 133 -8.73 -6.56 4.26
CA GLY A 133 -9.03 -7.74 5.07
C GLY A 133 -10.52 -7.87 5.36
N MET A 134 -11.18 -6.77 5.73
CA MET A 134 -12.62 -6.73 5.97
C MET A 134 -13.43 -7.01 4.69
N GLU A 135 -13.04 -6.46 3.55
CA GLU A 135 -13.67 -6.73 2.25
C GLU A 135 -13.60 -8.22 1.91
N LYS A 136 -12.48 -8.89 2.19
CA LYS A 136 -12.38 -10.35 2.05
C LYS A 136 -13.35 -11.08 2.95
N CYS A 137 -13.60 -10.59 4.17
CA CYS A 137 -14.58 -11.18 5.09
C CYS A 137 -16.05 -10.92 4.68
N LEU A 138 -16.31 -9.85 3.93
CA LEU A 138 -17.66 -9.49 3.49
C LEU A 138 -18.02 -10.12 2.13
N TYR A 139 -17.07 -10.17 1.21
CA TYR A 139 -17.32 -10.43 -0.21
C TYR A 139 -16.47 -11.55 -0.79
N GLY A 140 -15.48 -12.05 -0.05
CA GLY A 140 -14.60 -13.12 -0.48
C GLY A 140 -14.73 -14.35 0.40
N ASN A 141 -13.67 -15.16 0.41
CA ASN A 141 -13.58 -16.39 1.22
C ASN A 141 -12.98 -16.14 2.61
N GLY A 142 -12.95 -14.88 3.06
CA GLY A 142 -12.41 -14.54 4.38
C GLY A 142 -13.41 -14.89 5.48
N ASN A 143 -12.94 -15.56 6.53
CA ASN A 143 -13.80 -15.89 7.67
C ASN A 143 -13.54 -14.99 8.89
N VAL A 144 -12.30 -14.55 9.08
CA VAL A 144 -11.87 -13.84 10.29
C VAL A 144 -10.86 -12.75 9.94
N LEU A 145 -11.02 -11.58 10.56
CA LEU A 145 -10.01 -10.53 10.57
C LEU A 145 -8.97 -10.83 11.66
N HIS A 146 -7.74 -11.15 11.24
CA HIS A 146 -6.68 -11.58 12.16
C HIS A 146 -5.88 -10.41 12.74
N PHE A 147 -5.51 -10.54 14.01
CA PHE A 147 -4.52 -9.67 14.65
C PHE A 147 -3.11 -10.03 14.19
N SER A 148 -2.23 -9.04 14.11
CA SER A 148 -0.79 -9.25 13.90
C SER A 148 -0.14 -9.70 15.22
N LYS A 149 0.56 -10.84 15.21
CA LYS A 149 1.21 -11.40 16.41
C LYS A 149 2.36 -10.50 16.90
N TYR A 150 2.79 -10.70 18.13
CA TYR A 150 4.02 -10.07 18.60
C TYR A 150 5.22 -10.62 17.81
N GLY A 151 6.19 -9.76 17.46
CA GLY A 151 7.32 -10.11 16.61
C GLY A 151 7.04 -10.03 15.09
N ASP A 152 5.77 -10.20 14.68
CA ASP A 152 5.35 -10.02 13.28
C ASP A 152 5.24 -8.53 12.95
N LEU A 153 6.37 -7.94 12.57
CA LEU A 153 6.49 -6.52 12.27
C LEU A 153 5.87 -6.19 10.90
N PRO A 154 4.89 -5.28 10.80
CA PRO A 154 4.37 -4.84 9.52
C PRO A 154 5.41 -4.03 8.74
N CYS A 155 5.33 -4.09 7.42
CA CYS A 155 6.10 -3.19 6.57
C CYS A 155 5.65 -1.74 6.77
N ILE A 156 6.61 -0.80 6.75
CA ILE A 156 6.34 0.63 6.78
C ILE A 156 6.23 1.09 5.34
N ARG A 157 4.99 1.27 4.87
CA ARG A 157 4.68 1.60 3.48
C ARG A 157 4.08 2.98 3.38
N ALA A 158 4.58 3.78 2.45
CA ALA A 158 3.91 4.99 1.98
C ALA A 158 3.65 4.83 0.49
N LYS A 159 2.42 5.06 0.01
CA LYS A 159 2.04 4.82 -1.40
C LYS A 159 2.34 6.01 -2.32
N GLN A 160 3.35 6.81 -2.00
CA GLN A 160 3.73 8.02 -2.75
C GLN A 160 5.24 8.21 -2.70
N MET A 161 5.82 8.67 -3.82
CA MET A 161 7.26 8.92 -3.96
C MET A 161 7.78 10.04 -3.06
N ASN A 162 6.95 11.01 -2.68
CA ASN A 162 7.36 12.23 -1.98
C ASN A 162 6.80 12.37 -0.56
N ARG A 163 6.09 11.35 -0.04
CA ARG A 163 5.51 11.39 1.32
C ARG A 163 5.85 10.15 2.10
N GLY A 164 6.08 10.31 3.40
CA GLY A 164 6.40 9.22 4.34
C GLY A 164 7.84 8.73 4.17
N ILE A 165 8.16 8.14 3.02
CA ILE A 165 9.52 7.71 2.64
C ILE A 165 9.89 8.36 1.31
N PRO A 166 10.22 9.67 1.29
CA PRO A 166 10.57 10.35 0.06
C PRO A 166 11.89 9.83 -0.51
N ILE A 167 11.98 9.85 -1.84
CA ILE A 167 13.17 9.47 -2.61
C ILE A 167 13.87 10.75 -3.08
N SER A 168 15.19 10.79 -2.92
CA SER A 168 16.04 11.90 -3.39
C SER A 168 17.32 11.34 -4.02
N VAL A 169 17.94 12.13 -4.90
CA VAL A 169 19.24 11.81 -5.49
C VAL A 169 20.29 12.75 -4.91
N THR A 170 21.41 12.21 -4.46
CA THR A 170 22.60 12.97 -4.04
C THR A 170 23.83 12.18 -4.47
N ASP A 171 24.80 12.84 -5.09
CA ASP A 171 26.03 12.21 -5.60
C ASP A 171 25.77 10.97 -6.48
N ASN A 172 24.79 11.06 -7.39
CA ASN A 172 24.30 9.96 -8.23
C ASN A 172 23.89 8.70 -7.46
N LYS A 173 23.45 8.84 -6.20
CA LYS A 173 22.94 7.76 -5.37
C LYS A 173 21.54 8.04 -4.87
N LEU A 174 20.75 6.98 -4.73
CA LEU A 174 19.42 7.04 -4.15
C LEU A 174 19.51 7.16 -2.64
N HIS A 175 18.91 8.22 -2.12
CA HIS A 175 18.71 8.45 -0.70
C HIS A 175 17.21 8.47 -0.37
N PHE A 176 16.92 8.06 0.86
CA PHE A 176 15.58 7.96 1.40
C PHE A 176 15.53 8.63 2.77
N LYS A 177 14.34 9.08 3.15
CA LYS A 177 14.12 9.70 4.46
C LYS A 177 13.00 9.03 5.21
N LEU A 178 13.16 8.84 6.53
CA LEU A 178 12.06 8.47 7.42
C LEU A 178 12.08 9.39 8.65
N GLY A 179 11.13 10.31 8.72
CA GLY A 179 11.15 11.37 9.73
C GLY A 179 12.39 12.25 9.57
N ARG A 180 13.33 12.19 10.53
CA ARG A 180 14.61 12.92 10.47
C ARG A 180 15.79 12.07 9.97
N MET A 181 15.59 10.77 9.81
CA MET A 181 16.62 9.83 9.39
C MET A 181 16.79 9.88 7.89
N VAL A 182 18.03 10.03 7.41
CA VAL A 182 18.41 9.89 6.00
C VAL A 182 19.27 8.63 5.87
N PHE A 183 19.03 7.83 4.84
CA PHE A 183 19.72 6.56 4.62
C PHE A 183 19.75 6.23 3.12
N GLY A 184 20.68 5.39 2.71
CA GLY A 184 20.81 4.83 1.37
C GLY A 184 20.54 3.32 1.33
N ILE A 185 21.00 2.69 0.27
CA ILE A 185 20.86 1.26 0.00
C ILE A 185 22.22 0.62 -0.28
N GLN A 186 22.35 -0.66 0.07
CA GLN A 186 23.54 -1.48 -0.15
C GLN A 186 23.37 -2.29 -1.43
N ILE A 187 23.99 -1.84 -2.52
CA ILE A 187 24.00 -2.56 -3.80
C ILE A 187 25.03 -3.67 -3.72
N ASN A 188 24.57 -4.92 -3.81
CA ASN A 188 25.42 -6.11 -3.61
C ASN A 188 25.62 -6.96 -4.87
N ASP A 189 24.84 -6.72 -5.92
CA ASP A 189 24.91 -7.49 -7.16
C ASP A 189 24.63 -6.60 -8.39
N ARG A 190 24.96 -7.14 -9.57
CA ARG A 190 24.83 -6.43 -10.86
C ARG A 190 23.37 -6.12 -11.20
N PHE A 191 22.44 -7.01 -10.85
CA PHE A 191 21.02 -6.79 -11.12
C PHE A 191 20.50 -5.57 -10.35
N GLN A 192 20.84 -5.46 -9.06
CA GLN A 192 20.50 -4.30 -8.25
C GLN A 192 21.12 -3.02 -8.80
N GLN A 193 22.37 -3.07 -9.27
CA GLN A 193 23.04 -1.94 -9.90
C GLN A 193 22.31 -1.49 -11.17
N ASP A 194 22.00 -2.42 -12.08
CA ASP A 194 21.35 -2.14 -13.36
C ASP A 194 19.93 -1.54 -13.17
N GLU A 195 19.22 -1.97 -12.12
CA GLU A 195 17.92 -1.42 -11.71
C GLU A 195 18.04 -0.01 -11.11
N VAL A 196 19.01 0.20 -10.20
CA VAL A 196 19.24 1.53 -9.60
C VAL A 196 19.65 2.54 -10.67
N ASP A 197 20.52 2.15 -11.60
CA ASP A 197 20.97 3.02 -12.69
C ASP A 197 19.82 3.39 -13.63
N ALA A 198 18.88 2.46 -13.88
CA ALA A 198 17.67 2.76 -14.62
C ALA A 198 16.75 3.74 -13.88
N VAL A 199 16.59 3.59 -12.57
CA VAL A 199 15.83 4.54 -11.75
C VAL A 199 16.48 5.93 -11.74
N LEU A 200 17.81 6.00 -11.61
CA LEU A 200 18.56 7.25 -11.65
C LEU A 200 18.43 7.94 -13.01
N SER A 201 18.51 7.17 -14.10
CA SER A 201 18.30 7.66 -15.46
C SER A 201 16.90 8.25 -15.62
N TYR A 202 15.87 7.58 -15.07
CA TYR A 202 14.51 8.13 -15.07
C TYR A 202 14.42 9.45 -14.29
N LEU A 203 15.01 9.52 -13.11
CA LEU A 203 14.95 10.72 -12.26
C LEU A 203 15.70 11.92 -12.87
N ALA A 204 16.70 11.68 -13.71
CA ALA A 204 17.42 12.73 -14.43
C ALA A 204 16.62 13.29 -15.62
N GLU A 205 15.82 12.46 -16.30
CA GLU A 205 15.15 12.78 -17.56
C GLU A 205 13.64 12.47 -17.54
N SER A 206 12.98 12.71 -16.41
CA SER A 206 11.59 12.24 -16.19
C SER A 206 10.60 12.76 -17.21
N ASP A 207 10.72 14.04 -17.60
CA ASP A 207 9.79 14.67 -18.54
C ASP A 207 9.90 14.05 -19.94
N ILE A 208 11.13 13.78 -20.40
CA ILE A 208 11.40 13.19 -21.72
C ILE A 208 10.86 11.75 -21.77
N LEU A 209 11.07 10.97 -20.71
CA LEU A 209 10.61 9.59 -20.64
C LEU A 209 9.09 9.49 -20.49
N ASP A 210 8.47 10.36 -19.70
CA ASP A 210 7.01 10.44 -19.56
C ASP A 210 6.36 10.81 -20.91
N ASP A 211 6.91 11.78 -21.64
CA ASP A 211 6.44 12.16 -22.98
C ASP A 211 6.57 10.99 -23.97
N ARG A 212 7.70 10.28 -23.95
CA ARG A 212 7.91 9.08 -24.78
C ARG A 212 6.92 7.98 -24.44
N ALA A 213 6.66 7.77 -23.15
CA ALA A 213 5.71 6.78 -22.64
C ALA A 213 4.28 7.08 -23.11
N VAL A 214 3.84 8.34 -22.98
CA VAL A 214 2.52 8.78 -23.44
C VAL A 214 2.39 8.64 -24.95
N ASN A 215 3.38 9.09 -25.72
CA ASN A 215 3.36 8.97 -27.17
C ASN A 215 3.30 7.51 -27.64
N THR A 216 4.02 6.61 -26.96
CA THR A 216 4.02 5.18 -27.30
C THR A 216 2.67 4.54 -26.98
N LEU A 217 2.05 4.91 -25.85
CA LEU A 217 0.71 4.42 -25.51
C LEU A 217 -0.34 4.88 -26.52
N ILE A 218 -0.30 6.16 -26.94
CA ILE A 218 -1.26 6.72 -27.90
C ILE A 218 -1.10 6.08 -29.28
N LYS A 219 0.14 5.93 -29.76
CA LYS A 219 0.42 5.44 -31.12
C LYS A 219 0.37 3.92 -31.22
N GLY A 220 0.94 3.22 -30.25
CA GLY A 220 1.14 1.76 -30.28
C GLY A 220 0.16 0.97 -29.41
N GLY A 221 -0.56 1.62 -28.49
CA GLY A 221 -1.50 0.94 -27.59
C GLY A 221 -0.86 0.06 -26.52
N TYR A 222 0.45 0.20 -26.28
CA TYR A 222 1.18 -0.57 -25.26
C TYR A 222 2.06 0.31 -24.37
N CYS A 223 2.42 -0.21 -23.19
CA CYS A 223 3.27 0.47 -22.22
C CYS A 223 4.74 0.07 -22.39
N ILE A 224 5.64 1.04 -22.21
CA ILE A 224 7.10 0.83 -22.15
C ILE A 224 7.58 0.76 -20.71
N ASN A 225 8.80 0.26 -20.49
CA ASN A 225 9.45 0.28 -19.18
C ASN A 225 10.10 1.65 -18.96
N THR A 226 9.52 2.47 -18.08
CA THR A 226 10.05 3.80 -17.72
C THR A 226 11.04 3.75 -16.57
N TYR A 227 10.99 2.71 -15.73
CA TYR A 227 11.72 2.61 -14.47
C TYR A 227 11.42 3.75 -13.49
N ARG A 228 10.24 4.37 -13.63
CA ARG A 228 9.75 5.38 -12.71
C ARG A 228 9.62 4.80 -11.30
N PRO A 229 10.31 5.35 -10.28
CA PRO A 229 10.12 4.93 -8.91
C PRO A 229 8.73 5.36 -8.41
N CYS A 230 7.89 4.41 -8.06
CA CYS A 230 6.51 4.68 -7.63
C CYS A 230 6.46 5.08 -6.16
N TYR A 231 7.04 4.25 -5.29
CA TYR A 231 7.13 4.47 -3.85
C TYR A 231 8.05 3.45 -3.18
N ALA A 232 8.53 3.81 -1.99
CA ALA A 232 9.37 2.97 -1.15
C ALA A 232 8.61 2.35 0.04
N THR A 233 9.02 1.15 0.43
CA THR A 233 8.53 0.45 1.62
C THR A 233 9.71 -0.09 2.41
N LEU A 234 9.73 0.12 3.73
CA LEU A 234 10.72 -0.50 4.62
C LEU A 234 10.16 -1.80 5.21
N VAL A 235 10.95 -2.86 5.14
CA VAL A 235 10.59 -4.20 5.59
C VAL A 235 11.61 -4.66 6.63
N PRO A 236 11.32 -4.46 7.94
CA PRO A 236 12.16 -4.99 8.99
C PRO A 236 12.05 -6.52 9.04
N ARG A 237 13.18 -7.22 9.07
CA ARG A 237 13.26 -8.68 9.19
C ARG A 237 14.25 -9.07 10.28
N MET A 238 13.91 -10.09 11.05
CA MET A 238 14.86 -10.72 11.97
C MET A 238 15.59 -11.85 11.24
N ILE A 239 16.91 -11.75 11.12
CA ILE A 239 17.76 -12.73 10.45
C ILE A 239 18.87 -13.11 11.44
N ARG A 240 18.94 -14.39 11.82
CA ARG A 240 19.97 -14.93 12.73
C ARG A 240 20.12 -14.08 14.02
N GLY A 241 19.00 -13.72 14.64
CA GLY A 241 18.96 -12.95 15.89
C GLY A 241 19.24 -11.44 15.76
N LYS A 242 19.47 -10.92 14.55
CA LYS A 242 19.68 -9.48 14.30
C LYS A 242 18.59 -8.93 13.39
N TYR A 243 18.13 -7.71 13.67
CA TYR A 243 17.24 -7.01 12.76
C TYR A 243 18.02 -6.45 11.59
N ARG A 244 17.49 -6.67 10.38
CA ARG A 244 17.91 -6.04 9.13
C ARG A 244 16.70 -5.33 8.53
N VAL A 245 16.93 -4.24 7.82
CA VAL A 245 15.86 -3.48 7.16
C VAL A 245 16.10 -3.52 5.66
N TYR A 246 15.12 -4.04 4.94
CA TYR A 246 15.13 -4.03 3.49
C TYR A 246 14.27 -2.89 2.98
N LEU A 247 14.76 -2.18 1.98
CA LEU A 247 13.99 -1.28 1.15
C LEU A 247 13.40 -2.07 -0.02
N HIS A 248 12.08 -2.03 -0.14
CA HIS A 248 11.37 -2.47 -1.33
C HIS A 248 10.97 -1.23 -2.12
N LEU A 249 11.64 -0.99 -3.24
CA LEU A 249 11.30 0.07 -4.17
C LEU A 249 10.37 -0.49 -5.25
N THR A 250 9.16 0.05 -5.34
CA THR A 250 8.22 -0.31 -6.42
C THR A 250 8.57 0.52 -7.65
N ILE A 251 8.87 -0.14 -8.76
CA ILE A 251 9.35 0.48 -10.01
C ILE A 251 8.38 0.17 -11.14
N GLU A 252 8.13 1.15 -12.01
CA GLU A 252 7.31 1.00 -13.21
C GLU A 252 8.08 0.31 -14.35
N GLY A 253 7.44 -0.67 -14.99
CA GLY A 253 8.03 -1.54 -16.01
C GLY A 253 8.33 -2.94 -15.50
N LYS A 254 8.81 -3.78 -16.41
CA LYS A 254 9.36 -5.11 -16.11
C LYS A 254 10.80 -4.97 -15.60
N ALA A 255 11.20 -5.88 -14.74
CA ALA A 255 12.58 -5.97 -14.27
C ALA A 255 13.52 -6.24 -15.46
N LYS A 256 14.75 -5.72 -15.39
CA LYS A 256 15.82 -5.96 -16.35
C LYS A 256 16.28 -7.41 -16.37
#